data_AF-A0A284QQK5-F1
#
_entry.id   AF-A0A284QQK5-F1
#
_cell.length_a   1.000
_cell.length_b   1.000
_cell.length_c   1.000
_cell.angle_alpha   90.00
_cell.angle_beta   90.00
_cell.angle_gamma   90.00
#
_symmetry.space_group_name_H-M   'P 1'
#
loop_
_entity.id
_entity.type
_entity.pdbx_description
1 polymer ?
#
loop_
_entity_poly.entity_id
_entity_poly.type
_entity_poly.pdbx_seq_one_letter_code
_entity_poly.pdbx_strand_id
1 'polypeptide(L)'
;MLEPSRLPPEILDTIIDELQNDKKSLLQASLACKAICPRTRVHLFSITSLSSQSDCDRLLKLITLSPKLALHFKSLDIMMIQLQDIHETLAAYGGLTVIESLVNVTRFSLTSSYRVYNPVLTAPSQ
;
A
#
# COMPACT_ATOMS: atom_id res chain seq x y z
N MET A 1 35.79 21.74 -7.62
CA MET A 1 34.36 21.50 -7.94
C MET A 1 34.13 20.01 -7.76
N LEU A 2 33.42 19.62 -6.70
CA LEU A 2 33.14 18.21 -6.39
C LEU A 2 31.93 17.78 -7.23
N GLU A 3 32.18 17.03 -8.31
CA GLU A 3 31.17 16.37 -9.12
C GLU A 3 30.32 15.43 -8.23
N PRO A 4 28.98 15.44 -8.33
CA PRO A 4 28.15 14.53 -7.54
C PRO A 4 28.41 13.07 -7.95
N SER A 5 29.26 12.41 -7.16
CA SER A 5 29.34 10.98 -6.85
C SER A 5 28.94 9.99 -7.95
N ARG A 6 29.99 9.50 -8.63
CA ARG A 6 30.09 8.37 -9.58
C ARG A 6 29.74 6.99 -8.98
N LEU A 7 28.57 6.82 -8.36
CA LEU A 7 28.13 5.48 -8.01
C LEU A 7 27.53 4.79 -9.25
N PRO A 8 27.98 3.57 -9.60
CA PRO A 8 27.34 2.78 -10.64
C PRO A 8 25.85 2.58 -10.32
N PRO A 9 24.96 2.57 -11.32
CA PRO A 9 23.53 2.39 -11.12
C PRO A 9 23.20 1.11 -10.35
N GLU A 10 24.00 0.05 -10.50
CA GLU A 10 23.83 -1.22 -9.80
C GLU A 10 24.01 -1.06 -8.28
N ILE A 11 24.95 -0.21 -7.85
CA ILE A 11 25.17 0.06 -6.42
C ILE A 11 24.02 0.87 -5.86
N LEU A 12 23.53 1.85 -6.61
CA LEU A 12 22.34 2.62 -6.23
C LEU A 12 21.11 1.71 -6.12
N ASP A 13 20.89 0.84 -7.09
CA ASP A 13 19.78 -0.11 -7.07
C ASP A 13 19.87 -1.06 -5.86
N THR A 14 21.07 -1.54 -5.53
CA THR A 14 21.31 -2.38 -4.35
C THR A 14 20.96 -1.64 -3.06
N ILE A 15 21.36 -0.37 -2.93
CA ILE A 15 21.00 0.45 -1.75
C ILE A 15 19.47 0.57 -1.64
N ILE A 16 18.78 0.78 -2.75
CA ILE A 16 17.31 0.87 -2.76
C ILE A 16 16.65 -0.47 -2.43
N ASP A 17 17.22 -1.58 -2.88
CA ASP A 17 16.72 -2.93 -2.56
C ASP A 17 16.79 -3.24 -1.06
N GLU A 18 17.82 -2.76 -0.35
CA GLU A 18 17.91 -2.88 1.11
C GLU A 18 16.80 -2.09 1.83
N LEU A 19 16.25 -1.04 1.20
CA LEU A 19 15.17 -0.23 1.74
C LEU A 19 13.77 -0.82 1.46
N GLN A 20 13.65 -1.95 0.75
CA GLN A 20 12.36 -2.50 0.28
C GLN A 20 11.28 -2.62 1.38
N ASN A 21 11.68 -2.87 2.63
CA ASN A 21 10.78 -3.05 3.77
C ASN A 21 10.46 -1.74 4.51
N ASP A 22 11.21 -0.66 4.26
CA ASP A 22 10.98 0.66 4.85
C ASP A 22 10.40 1.64 3.82
N LYS A 23 9.07 1.60 3.69
CA LYS A 23 8.31 2.49 2.79
C LYS A 23 8.57 3.97 3.07
N LYS A 24 8.87 4.37 4.31
CA LYS A 24 9.12 5.78 4.66
C LYS A 24 10.46 6.22 4.07
N SER A 25 11.51 5.42 4.27
CA SER A 25 12.83 5.69 3.71
C SER A 25 12.84 5.64 2.18
N LEU A 26 12.14 4.67 1.57
CA LEU A 26 11.94 4.62 0.12
C LEU A 26 11.28 5.88 -0.44
N LEU A 27 10.25 6.39 0.24
CA LEU A 27 9.57 7.61 -0.18
C LEU A 27 10.53 8.81 -0.15
N GLN A 28 11.28 8.98 0.93
CA GLN A 28 12.28 10.05 1.03
C GLN A 28 13.36 9.92 -0.05
N ALA A 29 13.85 8.70 -0.29
CA ALA A 29 14.82 8.42 -1.35
C ALA A 29 14.27 8.77 -2.75
N SER A 30 13.01 8.44 -3.03
CA SER A 30 12.35 8.78 -4.30
C SER A 30 12.22 10.28 -4.55
N LEU A 31 12.23 11.10 -3.49
CA LEU A 31 12.17 12.56 -3.60
C LEU A 31 13.57 13.20 -3.68
N ALA A 32 14.60 12.50 -3.21
CA ALA A 32 15.96 13.03 -3.16
C ALA A 32 16.66 13.04 -4.53
N CYS A 33 16.45 12.01 -5.37
CA CYS A 33 17.17 11.89 -6.64
C CYS A 33 16.37 11.17 -7.73
N LYS A 34 16.34 11.75 -8.94
CA LYS A 34 15.65 11.18 -10.11
C LYS A 34 16.24 9.85 -10.60
N ALA A 35 17.53 9.61 -10.36
CA ALA A 35 18.22 8.40 -10.82
C ALA A 35 17.71 7.13 -10.12
N ILE A 36 17.30 7.25 -8.86
CA ILE A 36 16.78 6.13 -8.03
C ILE A 36 15.24 6.04 -8.04
N CYS A 37 14.56 7.02 -8.66
CA CYS A 37 13.10 7.00 -8.82
C CYS A 37 12.56 5.73 -9.48
N PRO A 38 13.15 5.17 -10.54
CA PRO A 38 12.62 3.96 -11.17
C PRO A 38 12.61 2.77 -10.21
N ARG A 39 13.72 2.54 -9.50
CA ARG A 39 13.85 1.41 -8.56
C ARG A 39 12.99 1.58 -7.31
N THR A 40 12.94 2.79 -6.75
CA THR A 40 12.08 3.09 -5.58
C THR A 40 10.60 2.88 -5.90
N ARG A 41 10.14 3.25 -7.10
CA ARG A 41 8.75 3.02 -7.53
C ARG A 41 8.39 1.53 -7.59
N VAL A 42 9.32 0.67 -8.03
CA VAL A 42 9.09 -0.78 -8.04
C VAL A 42 8.74 -1.26 -6.64
N HIS A 43 9.51 -0.87 -5.63
CA HIS A 43 9.27 -1.29 -4.24
C HIS A 43 8.05 -0.61 -3.61
N LEU A 44 7.88 0.70 -3.83
CA LEU A 44 6.74 1.47 -3.30
C LEU A 44 5.40 0.92 -3.79
N PHE A 45 5.33 0.49 -5.06
CA PHE A 45 4.12 -0.02 -5.69
C PHE A 45 4.11 -1.56 -5.82
N SER A 46 5.02 -2.28 -5.16
CA SER A 46 5.02 -3.76 -5.16
C SER A 46 3.93 -4.33 -4.27
N ILE A 47 3.69 -3.72 -3.11
CA ILE A 47 2.78 -4.22 -2.08
C ILE A 47 1.72 -3.17 -1.76
N THR A 48 0.45 -3.53 -1.96
CA THR A 48 -0.70 -2.71 -1.55
C THR A 48 -1.50 -3.41 -0.46
N SER A 49 -1.94 -2.63 0.52
CA SER A 49 -2.75 -3.13 1.63
C SER A 49 -4.07 -2.37 1.65
N LEU A 50 -5.19 -3.09 1.60
CA LEU A 50 -6.54 -2.53 1.56
C LEU A 50 -7.27 -2.91 2.86
N SER A 51 -7.66 -1.91 3.64
CA SER A 51 -8.35 -2.10 4.92
C SER A 51 -9.71 -1.42 5.00
N SER A 52 -10.00 -0.53 4.04
CA SER A 52 -11.21 0.28 4.00
C SER A 52 -11.64 0.57 2.57
N GLN A 53 -12.89 1.00 2.39
CA GLN A 53 -13.38 1.52 1.11
C GLN A 53 -12.51 2.69 0.61
N SER A 54 -12.06 3.56 1.52
CA SER A 54 -11.23 4.71 1.17
C SER A 54 -9.87 4.30 0.57
N ASP A 55 -9.30 3.17 1.00
CA ASP A 55 -8.07 2.64 0.41
C ASP A 55 -8.31 2.15 -1.02
N CYS A 56 -9.46 1.50 -1.25
CA CYS A 56 -9.88 1.04 -2.58
C CYS A 56 -10.07 2.23 -3.53
N ASP A 57 -10.78 3.28 -3.08
CA ASP A 57 -11.01 4.48 -3.88
C ASP A 57 -9.70 5.20 -4.23
N ARG A 58 -8.78 5.30 -3.27
CA ARG A 58 -7.44 5.89 -3.48
C ARG A 58 -6.63 5.09 -4.49
N LEU A 59 -6.65 3.76 -4.39
CA LEU A 59 -5.97 2.88 -5.32
C LEU A 59 -6.59 2.97 -6.73
N LEU A 60 -7.92 2.97 -6.82
CA LEU A 60 -8.64 3.09 -8.08
C LEU A 60 -8.32 4.42 -8.77
N LYS A 61 -8.34 5.53 -8.01
CA LYS A 61 -7.95 6.85 -8.51
C LYS A 61 -6.50 6.87 -8.98
N LEU A 62 -5.57 6.25 -8.23
CA LEU A 62 -4.16 6.17 -8.61
C LEU A 62 -3.97 5.40 -9.92
N ILE A 63 -4.62 4.23 -10.07
CA ILE A 63 -4.53 3.41 -11.28
C ILE A 63 -5.20 4.13 -12.46
N THR A 64 -6.32 4.81 -12.24
CA THR A 64 -7.01 5.59 -13.28
C THR A 64 -6.12 6.72 -13.80
N LEU A 65 -5.44 7.44 -12.91
CA LEU A 65 -4.51 8.51 -13.28
C LEU A 65 -3.21 8.00 -13.90
N SER A 66 -2.80 6.77 -13.59
CA SER A 66 -1.54 6.19 -14.07
C SER A 66 -1.65 4.68 -14.23
N PRO A 67 -2.27 4.19 -15.33
CA PRO A 67 -2.55 2.77 -15.51
C PRO A 67 -1.30 1.88 -15.49
N LYS A 68 -0.15 2.42 -15.91
CA LYS A 68 1.14 1.70 -15.88
C LYS A 68 1.58 1.32 -14.46
N LEU A 69 1.09 2.03 -13.42
CA LEU A 69 1.40 1.68 -12.03
C LEU A 69 0.77 0.35 -11.61
N ALA A 70 -0.36 -0.03 -12.23
CA ALA A 70 -1.03 -1.30 -11.95
C ALA A 70 -0.09 -2.50 -12.18
N LEU A 71 0.85 -2.39 -13.13
CA LEU A 71 1.80 -3.44 -13.48
C LEU A 71 2.85 -3.70 -12.40
N HIS A 72 3.07 -2.75 -11.49
CA HIS A 72 4.07 -2.87 -10.42
C HIS A 72 3.55 -3.64 -9.21
N PHE A 73 2.22 -3.71 -9.00
CA PHE A 73 1.67 -4.44 -7.86
C PHE A 73 1.87 -5.96 -8.03
N LYS A 74 2.55 -6.57 -7.06
CA LYS A 74 2.87 -8.00 -6.98
C LYS A 74 2.26 -8.68 -5.78
N SER A 75 2.01 -7.94 -4.71
CA SER A 75 1.38 -8.43 -3.48
C SER A 75 0.18 -7.56 -3.12
N LEU A 76 -0.93 -8.23 -2.81
CA LEU A 76 -2.15 -7.61 -2.32
C LEU A 76 -2.48 -8.20 -0.94
N ASP A 77 -2.55 -7.33 0.07
CA ASP A 77 -2.98 -7.70 1.40
C ASP A 77 -4.33 -7.05 1.69
N ILE A 78 -5.34 -7.86 2.01
CA ILE A 78 -6.66 -7.37 2.40
C ILE A 78 -6.83 -7.61 3.89
N MET A 79 -7.14 -6.54 4.62
CA MET A 79 -7.51 -6.58 6.03
C MET A 79 -9.02 -6.44 6.14
N MET A 80 -9.68 -7.56 6.42
CA MET A 80 -11.12 -7.57 6.71
C MET A 80 -11.35 -7.16 8.17
N ILE A 81 -11.88 -5.96 8.33
CA ILE A 81 -12.44 -5.52 9.60
C ILE A 81 -13.89 -6.02 9.63
N GLN A 82 -14.20 -6.98 10.50
CA GLN A 82 -15.59 -7.34 10.75
C GLN A 82 -16.26 -6.19 11.51
N LEU A 83 -17.05 -5.39 10.80
CA LEU A 83 -17.97 -4.45 11.41
C LEU A 83 -19.21 -5.22 11.85
N GLN A 84 -19.80 -4.85 13.00
CA GLN A 84 -21.03 -5.47 13.49
C GLN A 84 -22.22 -5.29 12.53
N ASP A 85 -22.10 -4.35 11.59
CA ASP A 85 -23.07 -4.06 10.55
C ASP A 85 -22.69 -4.70 9.20
N ILE A 86 -23.55 -5.63 8.74
CA ILE A 86 -23.39 -6.35 7.47
C ILE A 86 -23.51 -5.40 6.27
N HIS A 87 -24.29 -4.32 6.37
CA HIS A 87 -24.51 -3.38 5.28
C HIS A 87 -23.28 -2.51 5.01
N GLU A 88 -22.62 -2.05 6.07
CA GLU A 88 -21.35 -1.31 5.97
C GLU A 88 -20.22 -2.21 5.45
N THR A 89 -20.25 -3.48 5.86
CA THR A 89 -19.33 -4.52 5.40
C THR A 89 -19.48 -4.80 3.89
N LEU A 90 -20.72 -4.92 3.39
CA LEU A 90 -20.98 -5.18 1.96
C LEU A 90 -20.59 -3.98 1.07
N ALA A 91 -20.85 -2.76 1.54
CA ALA A 91 -20.41 -1.54 0.87
C ALA A 91 -18.88 -1.44 0.81
N ALA A 92 -18.18 -1.80 1.90
CA ALA A 92 -16.71 -1.81 1.95
C ALA A 92 -16.08 -2.82 0.98
N TYR A 93 -16.78 -3.91 0.64
CA TYR A 93 -16.31 -4.88 -0.33
C TYR A 93 -16.68 -4.54 -1.78
N GLY A 94 -17.64 -3.65 -2.02
CA GLY A 94 -17.94 -3.12 -3.35
C GLY A 94 -16.74 -2.42 -4.00
N GLY A 95 -15.88 -1.78 -3.20
CA GLY A 95 -14.62 -1.19 -3.64
C GLY A 95 -13.56 -2.17 -4.11
N LEU A 96 -13.68 -3.47 -3.79
CA LEU A 96 -12.69 -4.49 -4.18
C LEU A 96 -12.70 -4.78 -5.69
N THR A 97 -13.62 -4.20 -6.46
CA THR A 97 -13.55 -4.19 -7.93
C THR A 97 -12.23 -3.62 -8.45
N VAL A 98 -11.53 -2.77 -7.67
CA VAL A 98 -10.18 -2.29 -8.00
C VAL A 98 -9.16 -3.43 -8.18
N ILE A 99 -9.38 -4.59 -7.56
CA ILE A 99 -8.52 -5.77 -7.69
C ILE A 99 -8.48 -6.27 -9.14
N GLU A 100 -9.56 -6.11 -9.91
CA GLU A 100 -9.61 -6.49 -11.32
C GLU A 100 -8.58 -5.72 -12.17
N SER A 101 -8.18 -4.53 -11.72
CA SER A 101 -7.13 -3.74 -12.37
C SER A 101 -5.71 -4.22 -12.05
N LEU A 102 -5.53 -5.06 -11.02
CA LEU A 102 -4.22 -5.50 -10.53
C LEU A 102 -3.77 -6.81 -11.20
N VAL A 103 -3.56 -6.77 -12.52
CA VAL A 103 -3.29 -7.93 -13.37
C VAL A 103 -2.02 -8.74 -13.04
N ASN A 104 -1.11 -8.18 -12.24
CA ASN A 104 0.21 -8.73 -11.97
C ASN A 104 0.40 -9.25 -10.54
N VAL A 105 -0.69 -9.33 -9.75
CA VAL A 105 -0.63 -9.81 -8.38
C VAL A 105 -0.30 -11.31 -8.37
N THR A 106 0.78 -11.65 -7.67
CA THR A 106 1.29 -13.02 -7.49
C THR A 106 1.13 -13.52 -6.06
N ARG A 107 1.02 -12.60 -5.10
CA ARG A 107 0.83 -12.87 -3.69
C ARG A 107 -0.46 -12.23 -3.22
N PHE A 108 -1.30 -13.02 -2.60
CA PHE A 108 -2.58 -12.57 -2.07
C PHE A 108 -2.69 -13.04 -0.62
N SER A 109 -2.91 -12.10 0.30
CA SER A 109 -3.10 -12.38 1.71
C SER A 109 -4.45 -11.84 2.16
N LEU A 110 -5.25 -12.68 2.81
CA LEU A 110 -6.48 -12.26 3.47
C LEU A 110 -6.31 -12.41 4.97
N THR A 111 -6.47 -11.31 5.69
CA THR A 111 -6.36 -11.28 7.15
C THR A 111 -7.67 -10.76 7.74
N SER A 112 -8.16 -11.42 8.78
CA SER A 112 -9.32 -10.96 9.54
C SER A 112 -8.86 -10.64 10.96
N SER A 113 -9.29 -9.49 11.47
CA SER A 113 -9.08 -9.12 12.87
C SER A 113 -10.43 -8.89 13.53
N TYR A 114 -10.61 -9.51 14.70
CA TYR A 114 -11.78 -9.30 15.53
C TYR A 114 -11.52 -8.08 16.42
N ARG A 115 -12.33 -7.02 16.27
CA ARG A 115 -12.33 -5.94 17.27
C ARG A 115 -13.25 -6.37 18.42
N VAL A 116 -12.68 -6.78 19.55
CA VAL A 116 -13.46 -6.98 20.78
C VAL A 116 -13.91 -5.61 21.25
N TYR A 117 -15.21 -5.33 21.17
CA TYR A 117 -15.78 -4.14 21.79
C TYR A 117 -15.67 -4.29 23.31
N ASN A 118 -14.88 -3.44 23.96
CA ASN A 118 -14.86 -3.32 25.42
C ASN A 118 -15.83 -2.19 25.78
N PRO A 119 -17.09 -2.49 26.18
CA PRO A 119 -17.98 -1.43 26.64
C PRO A 119 -17.41 -0.89 27.96
N VAL A 120 -16.87 0.32 27.91
CA VAL A 120 -16.53 1.06 29.12
C VAL A 120 -17.83 1.24 29.90
N LEU A 121 -17.90 0.57 31.06
CA LEU A 121 -18.97 0.68 32.05
C LEU A 121 -19.20 2.16 32.38
N THR A 122 -20.18 2.77 31.71
CA THR A 122 -20.69 4.07 32.11
C THR A 122 -21.71 3.80 33.21
N ALA A 123 -21.25 3.80 34.46
CA ALA A 123 -22.16 3.86 35.59
C ALA A 123 -22.88 5.22 35.57
N PRO A 124 -24.21 5.29 35.67
CA PRO A 124 -24.88 6.56 35.87
C PRO A 124 -24.56 7.03 37.29
N SER A 125 -23.84 8.14 37.40
CA SER A 125 -23.71 8.89 38.65
C SER A 125 -25.10 9.38 39.07
N GLN A 126 -25.60 8.83 40.17
CA GLN A 126 -26.71 9.40 40.96
C GLN A 126 -26.25 10.66 41.70
#